data_AF-A0A7X1VQ83-F1
#
_entry.id   AF-A0A7X1VQ83-F1
#
_cell.length_a   1.000
_cell.length_b   1.000
_cell.length_c   1.000
_cell.angle_alpha   90.00
_cell.angle_beta   90.00
_cell.angle_gamma   90.00
#
_symmetry.space_group_name_H-M   'P 1'
#
loop_
_entity.id
_entity.type
_entity.pdbx_description
1 polymer ?
#
loop_
_entity_poly.entity_id
_entity_poly.type
_entity_poly.pdbx_seq_one_letter_code
_entity_poly.pdbx_strand_id
1 'polypeptide(L)'
;MSRAVALREDYDATRVRSVARGSRHADQSRRLLALAAIYDGATRGEAARLAGTDRQIVRDWVLRFNAKGPAGLIDRHGGGAPGLS
;
A
#
# COMPACT_ATOMS: atom_id res chain seq x y z
N MET A 1 -8.03 -20.23 -4.48
CA MET A 1 -6.84 -19.78 -3.73
C MET A 1 -6.18 -18.62 -4.47
N SER A 2 -6.09 -17.43 -3.87
CA SER A 2 -5.44 -16.28 -4.51
C SER A 2 -3.92 -16.33 -4.32
N ARG A 3 -3.16 -16.33 -5.43
CA ARG A 3 -1.69 -16.34 -5.40
C ARG A 3 -1.18 -15.10 -4.67
N ALA A 4 -0.21 -15.27 -3.77
CA ALA A 4 0.47 -14.14 -3.13
C ALA A 4 1.16 -13.27 -4.19
N VAL A 5 0.83 -11.98 -4.24
CA VAL A 5 1.43 -11.01 -5.17
C VAL A 5 2.61 -10.35 -4.49
N ALA A 6 3.84 -10.70 -4.85
CA ALA A 6 5.03 -10.07 -4.31
C ALA A 6 5.09 -8.57 -4.66
N LEU A 7 5.76 -7.78 -3.84
CA LEU A 7 6.10 -6.40 -4.18
C LEU A 7 7.17 -6.40 -5.28
N ARG A 8 7.18 -5.37 -6.13
CA ARG A 8 8.25 -5.13 -7.12
C ARG A 8 9.62 -4.98 -6.42
N GLU A 9 10.69 -5.44 -7.06
CA GLU A 9 12.00 -5.59 -6.42
C GLU A 9 12.94 -4.38 -6.59
N ASP A 10 12.58 -3.41 -7.42
CA ASP A 10 13.32 -2.16 -7.62
C ASP A 10 13.07 -1.10 -6.51
N TYR A 11 12.35 -1.49 -5.47
CA TYR A 11 12.13 -0.72 -4.24
C TYR A 11 12.51 -1.56 -3.03
N ASP A 12 12.90 -0.86 -1.97
CA ASP A 12 13.11 -1.42 -0.64
C ASP A 12 12.32 -0.61 0.40
N ALA A 13 12.36 -1.07 1.65
CA ALA A 13 11.66 -0.41 2.75
C ALA A 13 12.17 1.03 2.98
N THR A 14 13.47 1.27 2.80
CA THR A 14 14.09 2.59 3.01
C THR A 14 13.57 3.61 2.00
N ARG A 15 13.55 3.26 0.71
CA ARG A 15 13.05 4.07 -0.38
C ARG A 15 11.56 4.37 -0.20
N VAL A 16 10.77 3.36 0.17
CA VAL A 16 9.32 3.54 0.42
C VAL A 16 9.07 4.47 1.61
N ARG A 17 9.83 4.35 2.70
CA ARG A 17 9.74 5.26 3.86
C ARG A 17 10.15 6.68 3.49
N SER A 18 11.18 6.85 2.67
CA SER A 18 11.60 8.16 2.18
C SER A 18 10.45 8.87 1.44
N VAL A 19 9.77 8.15 0.53
CA VAL A 19 8.60 8.68 -0.17
C VAL A 19 7.44 8.98 0.80
N ALA A 20 7.20 8.12 1.80
CA ALA A 20 6.15 8.34 2.79
C ALA A 20 6.36 9.63 3.60
N ARG A 21 7.61 9.95 3.97
CA ARG A 21 7.99 11.18 4.69
C ARG A 21 7.83 12.44 3.82
N GLY A 22 8.07 12.33 2.51
CA GLY A 22 7.89 13.44 1.57
C GLY A 22 6.46 13.62 1.06
N SER A 23 5.56 12.68 1.35
CA SER A 23 4.17 12.73 0.89
C SER A 23 3.37 13.80 1.63
N ARG A 24 2.54 14.52 0.87
CA ARG A 24 1.56 15.49 1.39
C ARG A 24 0.20 14.87 1.70
N HIS A 25 0.01 13.59 1.36
CA HIS A 25 -1.23 12.86 1.55
C HIS A 25 -1.09 11.86 2.69
N ALA A 26 -1.80 12.08 3.79
CA ALA A 26 -1.73 11.22 4.98
C ALA A 26 -2.08 9.76 4.65
N ASP A 27 -3.09 9.54 3.80
CA ASP A 27 -3.46 8.20 3.35
C ASP A 27 -2.36 7.53 2.53
N GLN A 28 -1.70 8.27 1.63
CA GLN A 28 -0.58 7.73 0.87
C GLN A 28 0.58 7.37 1.81
N SER A 29 0.92 8.22 2.77
CA SER A 29 1.98 7.96 3.75
C SER A 29 1.67 6.70 4.57
N ARG A 30 0.44 6.54 5.07
CA ARG A 30 0.03 5.32 5.80
C ARG A 30 0.18 4.07 4.96
N ARG A 31 -0.27 4.11 3.70
CA ARG A 31 -0.18 2.97 2.77
C ARG A 31 1.27 2.61 2.46
N LEU A 32 2.11 3.61 2.21
CA LEU A 32 3.55 3.40 1.98
C LEU A 32 4.23 2.79 3.21
N LEU A 33 3.91 3.23 4.42
CA LEU A 33 4.47 2.64 5.64
C LEU A 33 4.07 1.17 5.82
N ALA A 34 2.83 0.80 5.46
CA ALA A 34 2.41 -0.61 5.46
C ALA A 34 3.20 -1.45 4.44
N LEU A 35 3.47 -0.92 3.23
CA LEU A 35 4.29 -1.63 2.25
C LEU A 35 5.76 -1.71 2.66
N ALA A 36 6.30 -0.68 3.32
CA ALA A 36 7.65 -0.71 3.87
C ALA A 36 7.81 -1.82 4.93
N ALA A 37 6.80 -2.02 5.78
CA ALA A 37 6.80 -3.13 6.72
C ALA A 37 6.86 -4.50 6.01
N ILE A 38 6.17 -4.65 4.87
CA ILE A 38 6.22 -5.90 4.07
C ILE A 38 7.60 -6.11 3.47
N TYR A 39 8.26 -5.05 2.97
CA TYR A 39 9.66 -5.15 2.52
C TYR A 39 10.60 -5.59 3.65
N ASP A 40 10.34 -5.19 4.90
CA ASP A 40 11.08 -5.64 6.08
C ASP A 40 10.66 -7.05 6.59
N GLY A 41 9.84 -7.76 5.84
CA GLY A 41 9.44 -9.14 6.14
C GLY A 41 8.12 -9.28 6.88
N ALA A 42 7.39 -8.19 7.15
CA ALA A 42 6.06 -8.29 7.75
C ALA A 42 5.08 -9.00 6.81
N THR A 43 4.20 -9.80 7.38
CA THR A 43 3.07 -10.38 6.66
C THR A 43 2.08 -9.29 6.26
N ARG A 44 1.25 -9.56 5.24
CA ARG A 44 0.16 -8.65 4.87
C ARG A 44 -0.85 -8.42 6.01
N GLY A 45 -0.98 -9.36 6.94
CA GLY A 45 -1.85 -9.22 8.12
C GLY A 45 -1.27 -8.24 9.16
N GLU A 46 0.04 -8.28 9.38
CA GLU A 46 0.72 -7.30 10.23
C GLU A 46 0.68 -5.90 9.61
N ALA A 47 0.93 -5.80 8.31
CA ALA A 47 0.81 -4.54 7.58
C ALA A 47 -0.63 -3.97 7.63
N ALA A 48 -1.64 -4.83 7.55
CA ALA A 48 -3.04 -4.45 7.66
C ALA A 48 -3.37 -3.90 9.05
N ARG A 49 -2.91 -4.56 10.12
CA ARG A 49 -3.03 -4.08 11.50
C ARG A 49 -2.34 -2.72 11.69
N LEU A 50 -1.13 -2.55 11.15
CA LEU A 50 -0.40 -1.29 11.21
C LEU A 50 -1.15 -0.14 10.53
N ALA A 51 -1.81 -0.41 9.40
CA ALA A 51 -2.55 0.58 8.64
C ALA A 51 -4.03 0.72 9.04
N GLY A 52 -4.50 -0.01 10.05
CA GLY A 52 -5.90 0.01 10.49
C GLY A 52 -6.87 -0.44 9.39
N THR A 53 -6.50 -1.45 8.60
CA THR A 53 -7.27 -1.90 7.43
C THR A 53 -7.33 -3.44 7.33
N ASP A 54 -7.95 -3.95 6.27
CA ASP A 54 -8.01 -5.39 6.00
C ASP A 54 -6.87 -5.88 5.07
N ARG A 55 -6.51 -7.15 5.21
CA ARG A 55 -5.47 -7.82 4.40
C ARG A 55 -5.73 -7.74 2.89
N GLN A 56 -6.99 -7.77 2.44
CA GLN A 56 -7.34 -7.62 1.02
C GLN A 56 -7.11 -6.21 0.51
N ILE A 57 -7.32 -5.19 1.35
CA ILE A 57 -7.02 -3.80 1.00
C ILE A 57 -5.51 -3.62 0.84
N VAL A 58 -4.70 -4.20 1.73
CA VAL A 58 -3.23 -4.21 1.58
C VAL A 58 -2.81 -4.91 0.28
N ARG A 59 -3.49 -6.00 -0.11
CA ARG A 59 -3.24 -6.67 -1.40
C ARG A 59 -3.53 -5.75 -2.58
N ASP A 60 -4.62 -5.00 -2.56
CA ASP A 60 -4.94 -4.00 -3.60
C ASP A 60 -3.85 -2.93 -3.69
N TRP A 61 -3.36 -2.44 -2.54
CA TRP A 61 -2.25 -1.49 -2.52
C TRP A 61 -0.98 -2.06 -3.14
N VAL A 62 -0.64 -3.32 -2.87
CA VAL A 62 0.51 -3.99 -3.52
C VAL A 62 0.32 -4.03 -5.04
N LEU A 63 -0.86 -4.36 -5.54
CA LEU A 63 -1.15 -4.38 -6.98
C LEU A 63 -1.00 -2.99 -7.61
N ARG A 64 -1.59 -1.97 -6.99
CA ARG A 64 -1.50 -0.57 -7.45
C ARG A 64 -0.08 -0.03 -7.40
N PHE A 65 0.66 -0.36 -6.35
CA PHE A 65 2.06 0.01 -6.18
C PHE A 65 2.95 -0.66 -7.24
N ASN A 66 2.73 -1.95 -7.50
CA ASN A 66 3.49 -2.66 -8.54
C ASN A 66 3.25 -2.03 -9.92
N ALA A 67 2.00 -1.68 -10.23
CA ALA A 67 1.64 -1.09 -11.52
C ALA A 67 2.12 0.36 -11.71
N LYS A 68 2.08 1.19 -10.66
CA LYS A 68 2.23 2.66 -10.78
C LYS A 68 3.26 3.27 -9.83
N GLY A 69 3.97 2.45 -9.07
CA GLY A 69 4.86 2.90 -7.99
C GLY A 69 4.09 3.63 -6.88
N PRO A 70 4.77 4.51 -6.12
CA PRO A 70 4.15 5.26 -5.02
C PRO A 70 2.94 6.10 -5.42
N ALA A 71 2.90 6.62 -6.64
CA ALA A 71 1.77 7.40 -7.16
C ALA A 71 0.49 6.57 -7.27
N GLY A 72 0.61 5.23 -7.39
CA GLY A 72 -0.52 4.31 -7.38
C GLY A 72 -1.31 4.32 -6.06
N LEU A 73 -0.72 4.80 -4.98
CA LEU A 73 -1.33 4.81 -3.64
C LEU A 73 -2.00 6.14 -3.27
N ILE A 74 -1.99 7.12 -4.16
CA ILE A 74 -2.79 8.34 -4.02
C ILE A 74 -4.21 8.02 -4.47
N ASP A 75 -5.21 8.46 -3.70
CA ASP A 75 -6.59 8.40 -4.15
C ASP A 75 -6.78 9.41 -5.29
N ARG A 76 -7.07 8.90 -6.49
CA ARG A 76 -7.65 9.74 -7.52
C ARG A 76 -9.06 10.05 -7.05
N HIS A 77 -9.30 11.29 -6.63
CA HIS A 77 -10.66 11.80 -6.52
C HIS A 77 -11.34 11.59 -7.89
N GLY A 78 -12.16 10.55 -8.01
CA GLY A 78 -12.69 10.10 -9.31
C GLY A 78 -13.21 8.66 -9.37
N GLY A 79 -13.57 8.05 -8.25
CA GLY A 79 -14.27 6.77 -8.21
C GLY A 79 -15.07 6.70 -6.94
N GLY A 80 -16.37 7.01 -7.04
CA GLY A 80 -17.30 6.98 -5.92
C GLY A 80 -17.25 5.63 -5.20
N ALA A 81 -17.43 5.66 -3.89
CA ALA A 81 -17.78 4.47 -3.13
C ALA A 81 -18.97 3.77 -3.83
N PRO A 82 -18.98 2.43 -3.97
CA PRO A 82 -20.24 1.76 -4.26
C PRO A 82 -21.16 2.10 -3.10
N GLY A 83 -22.25 2.81 -3.42
CA GLY A 83 -23.32 3.04 -2.47
C GLY A 83 -23.75 1.68 -1.94
N LEU A 84 -23.75 1.56 -0.61
CA LEU A 84 -24.44 0.50 0.08
C LEU A 84 -25.93 0.66 -0.31
N SER A 85 -26.41 -0.23 -1.18
CA SER A 85 -27.84 -0.51 -1.35
C SER A 85 -28.22 -1.64 -0.41
#